data_AF-X1R5V8-F1
#
_entry.id   AF-X1R5V8-F1
#
_cell.length_a   1.000
_cell.length_b   1.000
_cell.length_c   1.000
_cell.angle_alpha   90.00
_cell.angle_beta   90.00
_cell.angle_gamma   90.00
#
_symmetry.space_group_name_H-M   'P 1'
#
loop_
_entity.id
_entity.type
_entity.pdbx_description
1 polymer ?
#
loop_
_entity_poly.entity_id
_entity_poly.type
_entity_poly.pdbx_seq_one_letter_code
_entity_poly.pdbx_strand_id
1 'polypeptide(L)'
;MHEILEDIVAGNGKIEDLDLLLELAEDVKAGSLCGLGRTAPNPVFTTMRYFRDEYEAHILEKRCPALVCSELIAYYILPDKCDRGCEHCVLTCPTEAIKGEKGEIKVIDQEKCSKCGTCLEVCPPEYNAVVKLSPVSLLPSKEKSEVK
;
A
#
# COMPACT_ATOMS: atom_id res chain seq x y z
N MET A 1 -15.36 13.94 5.43
CA MET A 1 -14.19 14.00 4.52
C MET A 1 -13.06 13.08 4.97
N HIS A 2 -12.55 13.17 6.20
CA HIS A 2 -11.48 12.30 6.69
C HIS A 2 -11.80 10.80 6.56
N GLU A 3 -12.94 10.38 7.12
CA GLU A 3 -13.41 8.98 7.08
C GLU A 3 -13.53 8.44 5.65
N ILE A 4 -14.06 9.24 4.71
CA ILE A 4 -14.13 8.89 3.29
C ILE A 4 -12.74 8.61 2.72
N LEU A 5 -11.77 9.49 3.01
CA LEU A 5 -10.40 9.30 2.52
C LEU A 5 -9.74 8.07 3.15
N GLU A 6 -9.99 7.81 4.45
CA GLU A 6 -9.54 6.59 5.13
C GLU A 6 -10.11 5.33 4.49
N ASP A 7 -11.40 5.31 4.19
CA ASP A 7 -12.05 4.19 3.52
C ASP A 7 -11.47 3.97 2.12
N ILE A 8 -11.19 5.02 1.36
CA ILE A 8 -10.57 4.91 0.03
C ILE A 8 -9.16 4.30 0.14
N VAL A 9 -8.30 4.79 1.05
CA VAL A 9 -6.94 4.24 1.20
C VAL A 9 -6.92 2.84 1.81
N ALA A 10 -7.96 2.46 2.54
CA ALA A 10 -8.18 1.10 3.03
C ALA A 10 -8.77 0.14 1.97
N GLY A 11 -9.17 0.66 0.80
CA GLY A 11 -9.85 -0.13 -0.23
C GLY A 11 -11.33 -0.40 0.07
N ASN A 12 -11.95 0.31 1.01
CA ASN A 12 -13.37 0.19 1.37
C ASN A 12 -14.25 1.28 0.75
N GLY A 13 -13.66 2.28 0.10
CA GLY A 13 -14.37 3.36 -0.56
C GLY A 13 -15.29 2.89 -1.70
N LYS A 14 -16.28 3.73 -1.99
CA LYS A 14 -17.29 3.56 -3.04
C LYS A 14 -17.17 4.68 -4.07
N ILE A 15 -17.66 4.45 -5.28
CA ILE A 15 -17.53 5.45 -6.34
C ILE A 15 -18.33 6.71 -6.03
N GLU A 16 -19.47 6.56 -5.34
CA GLU A 16 -20.33 7.65 -4.89
C GLU A 16 -19.65 8.52 -3.82
N ASP A 17 -18.65 7.98 -3.10
CA ASP A 17 -17.91 8.75 -2.10
C ASP A 17 -17.11 9.89 -2.74
N LEU A 18 -16.75 9.78 -4.03
CA LEU A 18 -16.04 10.85 -4.73
C LEU A 18 -16.89 12.11 -4.91
N ASP A 19 -18.17 11.93 -5.24
CA ASP A 19 -19.12 13.02 -5.41
C ASP A 19 -19.44 13.64 -4.04
N LEU A 20 -19.69 12.81 -3.02
CA LEU A 20 -19.88 13.26 -1.64
C LEU A 20 -18.66 14.03 -1.10
N LEU A 21 -17.45 13.56 -1.41
CA LEU A 21 -16.21 14.21 -0.98
C LEU A 21 -16.06 15.61 -1.59
N LEU A 22 -16.43 15.78 -2.88
CA LEU A 22 -16.42 17.08 -3.55
C LEU A 22 -17.50 18.03 -3.02
N GLU A 23 -18.70 17.53 -2.74
CA GLU A 23 -19.79 18.30 -2.14
C GLU A 23 -19.37 18.86 -0.76
N LEU A 24 -18.88 17.98 0.11
CA LEU A 24 -18.37 18.38 1.43
C LEU A 24 -17.21 19.38 1.34
N ALA A 25 -16.34 19.23 0.34
CA ALA A 25 -15.22 20.14 0.12
C ALA A 25 -15.70 21.55 -0.27
N GLU A 26 -16.72 21.67 -1.11
CA GLU A 26 -17.32 22.96 -1.46
C GLU A 26 -18.05 23.60 -0.26
N ASP A 27 -18.79 22.81 0.52
CA ASP A 27 -19.46 23.31 1.71
C ASP A 27 -18.47 23.87 2.74
N VAL A 28 -17.35 23.18 2.99
CA VAL A 28 -16.30 23.67 3.89
C VAL A 28 -15.70 24.97 3.37
N LYS A 29 -15.43 25.05 2.07
CA LYS A 29 -14.85 26.23 1.44
C LYS A 29 -15.79 27.45 1.51
N ALA A 30 -17.07 27.25 1.26
CA ALA A 30 -18.08 28.30 1.28
C ALA A 30 -18.46 28.72 2.72
N GLY A 31 -18.58 27.76 3.64
CA GLY A 31 -19.03 27.97 5.01
C GLY A 31 -17.95 28.48 5.98
N SER A 32 -16.67 28.39 5.62
CA SER A 32 -15.57 28.79 6.50
C SER A 32 -15.38 30.31 6.61
N LEU A 33 -15.26 30.80 7.86
CA LEU A 33 -15.07 32.22 8.17
C LEU A 33 -13.61 32.69 8.11
N CYS A 34 -12.65 31.78 8.32
CA CYS A 34 -11.22 32.10 8.25
C CYS A 34 -10.59 31.58 6.95
N GLY A 35 -9.49 32.21 6.54
CA GLY A 35 -8.77 31.83 5.32
C GLY A 35 -8.27 30.38 5.33
N LEU A 36 -7.83 29.88 6.49
CA LEU A 36 -7.39 28.49 6.64
C LEU A 36 -8.51 27.49 6.38
N GLY A 37 -9.71 27.73 6.92
CA GLY A 37 -10.87 26.86 6.68
C GLY A 37 -11.28 26.85 5.21
N ARG A 38 -11.21 28.01 4.54
CA ARG A 38 -11.53 28.12 3.10
C ARG A 38 -10.55 27.37 2.20
N THR A 39 -9.28 27.25 2.60
CA THR A 39 -8.25 26.56 1.81
C THR A 39 -8.01 25.12 2.24
N ALA A 40 -8.50 24.71 3.41
CA ALA A 40 -8.41 23.33 3.90
C ALA A 40 -8.89 22.26 2.91
N PRO A 41 -9.97 22.44 2.12
CA PRO A 41 -10.42 21.44 1.15
C PRO A 41 -9.66 21.49 -0.19
N ASN A 42 -8.71 22.41 -0.39
CA ASN A 42 -7.96 22.51 -1.65
C ASN A 42 -7.23 21.22 -2.06
N PRO A 43 -6.60 20.43 -1.14
CA PRO A 43 -6.01 19.15 -1.50
C PRO A 43 -7.01 18.25 -2.22
N VAL A 44 -8.23 18.10 -1.68
CA VAL A 44 -9.31 17.31 -2.30
C VAL A 44 -9.62 17.79 -3.72
N PHE A 45 -9.83 19.10 -3.93
CA PHE A 45 -10.10 19.62 -5.26
C PHE A 45 -8.96 19.36 -6.25
N THR A 46 -7.73 19.61 -5.81
CA THR A 46 -6.56 19.45 -6.69
C THR A 46 -6.29 17.99 -7.02
N THR A 47 -6.36 17.09 -6.04
CA THR A 47 -6.12 15.67 -6.27
C THR A 47 -7.24 15.04 -7.08
N MET A 48 -8.50 15.42 -6.84
CA MET A 48 -9.62 14.95 -7.66
C MET A 48 -9.55 15.46 -9.10
N ARG A 49 -8.96 16.63 -9.33
CA ARG A 49 -8.77 17.16 -10.69
C ARG A 49 -7.65 16.45 -11.45
N TYR A 50 -6.53 16.17 -10.80
CA TYR A 50 -5.32 15.69 -11.48
C TYR A 50 -5.07 14.18 -11.35
N PHE A 51 -5.63 13.54 -10.33
CA PHE A 51 -5.34 12.15 -9.95
C PHE A 51 -6.63 11.35 -9.68
N ARG A 52 -7.74 11.69 -10.34
CA ARG A 52 -9.03 10.98 -10.17
C ARG A 52 -8.90 9.48 -10.44
N ASP A 53 -8.10 9.12 -11.43
CA ASP A 53 -7.77 7.75 -11.79
C ASP A 53 -7.11 6.98 -10.63
N GLU A 54 -6.31 7.66 -9.80
CA GLU A 54 -5.77 7.02 -8.59
C GLU A 54 -6.88 6.71 -7.58
N TYR A 55 -7.85 7.60 -7.36
CA TYR A 55 -9.00 7.32 -6.49
C TYR A 55 -9.81 6.12 -7.02
N GLU A 56 -10.09 6.11 -8.32
CA GLU A 56 -10.83 5.03 -8.97
C GLU A 56 -10.07 3.69 -8.89
N ALA A 57 -8.74 3.69 -9.01
CA ALA A 57 -7.92 2.49 -8.82
C ALA A 57 -8.02 1.93 -7.39
N HIS A 58 -8.05 2.79 -6.37
CA HIS A 58 -8.24 2.35 -4.97
C HIS A 58 -9.63 1.74 -4.75
N ILE A 59 -10.67 2.34 -5.36
CA ILE A 59 -12.06 1.92 -5.19
C ILE A 59 -12.38 0.65 -5.99
N LEU A 60 -12.08 0.64 -7.29
CA LEU A 60 -12.51 -0.38 -8.24
C LEU A 60 -11.52 -1.54 -8.34
N GLU A 61 -10.21 -1.24 -8.32
CA GLU A 61 -9.15 -2.24 -8.54
C GLU A 61 -8.52 -2.72 -7.23
N LYS A 62 -8.84 -2.07 -6.09
CA LYS A 62 -8.19 -2.27 -4.79
C LYS A 62 -6.66 -2.17 -4.91
N ARG A 63 -6.22 -1.22 -5.74
CA ARG A 63 -4.81 -1.00 -6.09
C ARG A 63 -4.39 0.42 -5.73
N CYS A 64 -3.18 0.56 -5.19
CA CYS A 64 -2.53 1.83 -4.97
C CYS A 64 -1.42 2.02 -6.04
N PRO A 65 -1.63 2.88 -7.06
CA PRO A 65 -0.63 3.12 -8.11
C PRO A 65 0.72 3.61 -7.55
N ALA A 66 0.69 4.39 -6.48
CA ALA A 66 1.88 4.94 -5.83
C ALA A 66 2.57 3.97 -4.85
N LEU A 67 1.99 2.80 -4.54
CA LEU A 67 2.53 1.81 -3.60
C LEU A 67 2.79 2.34 -2.17
N VAL A 68 1.95 3.29 -1.72
CA VAL A 68 2.08 3.96 -0.41
C VAL A 68 1.02 3.52 0.60
N CYS A 69 -0.19 3.18 0.18
CA CYS A 69 -1.28 2.78 1.08
C CYS A 69 -1.03 1.36 1.60
N SER A 70 -0.74 1.22 2.90
CA SER A 70 -0.43 -0.06 3.54
C SER A 70 -1.47 -1.14 3.25
N GLU A 71 -2.75 -0.79 3.31
CA GLU A 71 -3.84 -1.75 3.13
C GLU A 71 -3.92 -2.35 1.73
N LEU A 72 -3.43 -1.63 0.73
CA LEU A 72 -3.49 -2.04 -0.68
C LEU A 72 -2.16 -2.58 -1.22
N ILE A 73 -1.14 -2.69 -0.38
CA ILE A 73 0.15 -3.25 -0.77
C ILE A 73 0.47 -4.54 0.00
N ALA A 74 1.32 -5.34 -0.62
CA ALA A 74 2.00 -6.46 0.00
C ALA A 74 3.50 -6.38 -0.26
N TYR A 75 4.31 -6.85 0.69
CA TYR A 75 5.73 -7.09 0.44
C TYR A 75 5.91 -8.51 -0.04
N TYR A 76 6.67 -8.68 -1.13
CA TYR A 76 6.95 -9.97 -1.74
C TYR A 76 8.45 -10.14 -1.96
N ILE A 77 8.95 -11.35 -1.75
CA ILE A 77 10.35 -11.68 -2.00
C ILE A 77 10.40 -12.49 -3.29
N LEU A 78 11.11 -11.94 -4.27
CA LEU A 78 11.34 -12.56 -5.57
C LEU A 78 12.29 -13.76 -5.41
N PRO A 79 11.83 -15.00 -5.64
CA PRO A 79 12.65 -16.20 -5.44
C PRO A 79 13.92 -16.21 -6.30
N ASP A 80 13.83 -15.70 -7.53
CA ASP A 80 14.91 -15.59 -8.50
C ASP A 80 16.02 -14.61 -8.07
N LYS A 81 15.68 -13.64 -7.21
CA LYS A 81 16.63 -12.64 -6.69
C LYS A 81 17.11 -12.93 -5.28
N CYS A 82 16.45 -13.82 -4.54
CA CYS A 82 16.81 -14.20 -3.18
C CYS A 82 17.72 -15.44 -3.13
N ASP A 83 18.54 -15.64 -4.17
CA ASP A 83 19.35 -16.85 -4.38
C ASP A 83 20.39 -17.10 -3.28
N ARG A 84 20.96 -16.04 -2.69
CA ARG A 84 21.93 -16.16 -1.60
C ARG A 84 21.31 -16.47 -0.24
N GLY A 85 19.97 -16.36 -0.10
CA GLY A 85 19.25 -16.71 1.13
C GLY A 85 19.79 -16.04 2.41
N CYS A 86 20.25 -14.78 2.32
CA CYS A 86 20.78 -14.05 3.48
C CYS A 86 19.69 -13.73 4.54
N GLU A 87 20.09 -13.26 5.72
CA GLU A 87 19.18 -13.17 6.88
C GLU A 87 18.81 -11.74 7.28
N HIS A 88 19.26 -10.70 6.56
CA HIS A 88 19.02 -9.28 6.93
C HIS A 88 17.53 -8.95 7.15
N CYS A 89 16.67 -9.40 6.26
CA CYS A 89 15.23 -9.16 6.35
C CYS A 89 14.59 -9.92 7.53
N VAL A 90 15.02 -11.15 7.80
CA VAL A 90 14.52 -11.99 8.90
C VAL A 90 14.90 -11.38 10.24
N LEU A 91 16.17 -11.03 10.42
CA LEU A 91 16.72 -10.50 11.67
C LEU A 91 16.14 -9.13 12.07
N THR A 92 15.61 -8.38 11.09
CA THR A 92 15.06 -7.04 11.33
C THR A 92 13.53 -7.01 11.30
N CYS A 93 12.86 -8.13 11.05
CA CYS A 93 11.39 -8.16 10.98
C CYS A 93 10.79 -8.04 12.38
N PRO A 94 10.06 -6.95 12.71
CA PRO A 94 9.54 -6.73 14.07
C PRO A 94 8.42 -7.69 14.46
N THR A 95 7.76 -8.32 13.48
CA THR A 95 6.65 -9.27 13.71
C THR A 95 7.02 -10.72 13.39
N GLU A 96 8.31 -10.99 13.14
CA GLU A 96 8.81 -12.33 12.78
C GLU A 96 8.00 -12.98 11.64
N ALA A 97 7.56 -12.15 10.69
CA ALA A 97 6.70 -12.58 9.59
C ALA A 97 7.48 -13.29 8.46
N ILE A 98 8.81 -13.27 8.46
CA ILE A 98 9.63 -13.79 7.36
C ILE A 98 10.16 -15.18 7.72
N LYS A 99 9.85 -16.17 6.88
CA LYS A 99 10.26 -17.57 7.02
C LYS A 99 11.45 -17.89 6.11
N GLY A 100 12.22 -18.91 6.49
CA GLY A 100 13.37 -19.45 5.75
C GLY A 100 14.67 -19.33 6.52
N GLU A 101 15.47 -20.39 6.56
CA GLU A 101 16.79 -20.47 7.21
C GLU A 101 17.92 -19.95 6.31
N LYS A 102 19.12 -19.78 6.86
CA LYS A 102 20.28 -19.30 6.10
C LYS A 102 20.53 -20.15 4.85
N GLY A 103 20.58 -19.50 3.69
CA GLY A 103 20.75 -20.17 2.39
C GLY A 103 19.43 -20.59 1.73
N GLU A 104 18.29 -20.46 2.42
CA GLU A 104 16.97 -20.69 1.83
C GLU A 104 16.33 -19.39 1.34
N ILE A 105 15.47 -19.52 0.33
CA ILE A 105 14.65 -18.43 -0.19
C ILE A 105 13.67 -17.99 0.88
N LYS A 106 13.62 -16.68 1.13
CA LYS A 106 12.77 -16.12 2.18
C LYS A 106 11.34 -15.93 1.68
N VAL A 107 10.38 -16.19 2.55
CA VAL A 107 8.94 -16.02 2.26
C VAL A 107 8.29 -15.19 3.36
N ILE A 108 7.52 -14.17 2.98
CA ILE A 108 6.81 -13.30 3.92
C ILE A 108 5.41 -13.85 4.17
N ASP A 109 5.13 -14.17 5.43
CA ASP A 109 3.80 -14.49 5.94
C ASP A 109 2.95 -13.21 6.02
N GLN A 110 2.03 -13.07 5.06
CA GLN A 110 1.22 -11.86 4.91
C GLN A 110 0.22 -11.67 6.07
N GLU A 111 -0.14 -12.73 6.78
CA GLU A 111 -1.06 -12.66 7.91
C GLU A 111 -0.36 -12.06 9.16
N LYS A 112 0.97 -12.20 9.25
CA LYS A 112 1.79 -11.63 10.34
C LYS A 112 2.47 -10.31 9.96
N CYS A 113 2.52 -9.98 8.68
CA CYS A 113 3.25 -8.80 8.20
C CYS A 113 2.54 -7.51 8.62
N SER A 114 3.22 -6.66 9.40
CA SER A 114 2.74 -5.31 9.74
C SER A 114 2.98 -4.28 8.64
N LYS A 115 3.51 -4.70 7.48
CA LYS A 115 3.80 -3.85 6.31
C LYS A 115 4.72 -2.65 6.60
N CYS A 116 5.61 -2.78 7.59
CA CYS A 116 6.52 -1.70 8.02
C CYS A 116 7.59 -1.30 6.99
N GLY A 117 7.91 -2.18 6.03
CA GLY A 117 8.86 -1.90 4.95
C GLY A 117 10.34 -2.12 5.27
N THR A 118 10.70 -2.47 6.50
CA THR A 118 12.10 -2.68 6.90
C THR A 118 12.79 -3.76 6.06
N CYS A 119 12.08 -4.82 5.66
CA CYS A 119 12.62 -5.86 4.80
C CYS A 119 13.06 -5.34 3.42
N LEU A 120 12.35 -4.34 2.87
CA LEU A 120 12.71 -3.70 1.61
C LEU A 120 13.99 -2.87 1.74
N GLU A 121 14.12 -2.14 2.86
CA GLU A 121 15.26 -1.25 3.12
C GLU A 121 16.56 -2.02 3.39
N VAL A 122 16.49 -3.13 4.14
CA VAL A 122 17.67 -3.92 4.51
C VAL A 122 18.05 -4.96 3.47
N CYS A 123 17.24 -5.15 2.41
CA CYS A 123 17.60 -6.06 1.34
C CYS A 123 18.79 -5.47 0.56
N PRO A 124 19.94 -6.16 0.49
CA PRO A 124 21.11 -5.59 -0.15
C PRO A 124 20.84 -5.21 -1.62
N PRO A 125 21.30 -4.03 -2.08
CA PRO A 125 21.02 -3.55 -3.44
C PRO A 125 21.50 -4.48 -4.55
N GLU A 126 22.50 -5.31 -4.27
CA GLU A 126 23.01 -6.31 -5.23
C GLU A 126 21.95 -7.36 -5.59
N TYR A 127 21.05 -7.67 -4.67
CA TYR A 127 19.95 -8.63 -4.88
C TYR A 127 18.65 -7.90 -5.20
N ASN A 128 18.32 -6.86 -4.43
CA ASN A 128 17.06 -6.12 -4.51
C ASN A 128 15.85 -7.07 -4.67
N ALA A 129 15.78 -8.06 -3.77
CA ALA A 129 14.86 -9.19 -3.87
C ALA A 129 13.47 -8.89 -3.29
N VAL A 130 13.35 -7.89 -2.43
CA VAL A 130 12.06 -7.51 -1.83
C VAL A 130 11.40 -6.45 -2.69
N VAL A 131 10.12 -6.63 -3.00
CA VAL A 131 9.33 -5.68 -3.80
C VAL A 131 7.98 -5.39 -3.13
N LYS A 132 7.40 -4.23 -3.44
CA LYS A 132 5.99 -3.94 -3.14
C LYS A 132 5.12 -4.35 -4.31
N LEU A 133 4.01 -5.01 -4.02
CA LEU A 133 2.98 -5.38 -5.00
C LEU A 133 1.67 -4.67 -4.66
N SER A 134 0.93 -4.25 -5.69
CA SER A 134 -0.44 -3.77 -5.58
C SER A 134 -1.18 -4.06 -6.90
N PRO A 135 -2.41 -4.61 -6.88
CA PRO A 135 -3.17 -5.01 -5.69
C PRO A 135 -2.56 -6.22 -4.97
N VAL A 136 -2.97 -6.44 -3.72
CA VAL A 136 -2.54 -7.60 -2.91
C VAL A 136 -2.86 -8.93 -3.60
N SER A 137 -3.89 -8.96 -4.46
CA SER A 137 -4.28 -10.12 -5.25
C SER A 137 -3.23 -10.59 -6.28
N LEU A 138 -2.20 -9.78 -6.57
CA LEU A 138 -1.06 -10.20 -7.41
C LEU A 138 -0.09 -11.15 -6.71
N LEU A 139 -0.22 -11.35 -5.40
CA LEU A 139 0.58 -12.34 -4.69
C LEU A 139 0.32 -13.74 -5.27
N PRO A 140 1.38 -14.52 -5.58
CA PRO A 140 1.20 -15.89 -6.00
C PRO A 140 0.50 -16.68 -4.90
N SER A 141 -0.59 -17.37 -5.25
CA SER A 141 -1.35 -18.20 -4.33
C SER A 141 -0.46 -19.29 -3.72
N LYS A 142 -0.73 -19.66 -2.45
CA LYS A 142 0.02 -20.65 -1.64
C LYS A 142 0.30 -21.99 -2.37
N GLU A 143 -0.43 -22.31 -3.44
CA GLU A 143 -0.28 -23.52 -4.26
C GLU A 143 0.90 -23.51 -5.25
N LYS A 144 1.53 -22.35 -5.53
CA LYS A 144 2.67 -22.26 -6.47
C LYS A 144 4.04 -22.11 -5.81
N SER A 145 4.09 -22.01 -4.48
CA SER A 145 5.33 -21.87 -3.69
C SER A 145 5.94 -23.19 -3.23
N GLU A 146 5.30 -24.34 -3.51
CA GLU A 146 5.95 -25.66 -3.43
C GLU A 146 6.80 -25.88 -4.69
N VAL A 147 7.88 -25.11 -4.81
CA VAL A 147 8.94 -25.43 -5.76
C VAL A 147 9.73 -26.59 -5.14
N LYS A 148 9.65 -27.74 -5.82
CA LYS A 148 10.45 -28.95 -5.60
C LYS A 148 11.94 -28.68 -5.43
#